data_AF-A0A3P1W6Q0-F1
#
_entry.id   AF-A0A3P1W6Q0-F1
#
_cell.length_a   1.000
_cell.length_b   1.000
_cell.length_c   1.000
_cell.angle_alpha   90.00
_cell.angle_beta   90.00
_cell.angle_gamma   90.00
#
_symmetry.space_group_name_H-M   'P 1'
#
loop_
_entity.id
_entity.type
_entity.pdbx_description
1 polymer ?
#
loop_
_entity_poly.entity_id
_entity_poly.type
_entity_poly.pdbx_seq_one_letter_code
_entity_poly.pdbx_strand_id
1 'polypeptide(L)'
;MSAAARLKALLALIAAVLVMAVGYHNRGWAGFWMASGGVVFLALLYINRFLRVLRVASNAPKGLSSSAVMLNARLRRGMRLIDVVKLTRSLGQPQGALGGAVEVYLWTDPGGAWVECQFTHGALSQWQLHRPPEPPADASGQPPEATASP
;
A
#
# COMPACT_ATOMS: atom_id res chain seq x y z
N MET A 1 7.47 4.37 7.97
CA MET A 1 8.65 3.51 8.29
C MET A 1 8.92 3.66 9.77
N SER A 2 8.74 2.61 10.56
CA SER A 2 8.87 2.68 12.02
C SER A 2 10.29 3.07 12.44
N ALA A 3 10.41 3.96 13.42
CA ALA A 3 11.68 4.52 13.89
C ALA A 3 12.73 3.44 14.24
N ALA A 4 12.27 2.29 14.76
CA ALA A 4 13.10 1.14 15.07
C ALA A 4 13.84 0.56 13.85
N ALA A 5 13.24 0.63 12.64
CA ALA A 5 13.88 0.15 11.41
C ALA A 5 15.00 1.09 10.94
N ARG A 6 14.85 2.40 11.15
CA ARG A 6 15.86 3.42 10.85
C ARG A 6 17.02 3.34 11.85
N LEU A 7 16.72 3.13 13.13
CA LEU A 7 17.71 2.95 14.19
C LEU A 7 18.59 1.71 13.96
N LYS A 8 17.99 0.56 13.62
CA LYS A 8 18.75 -0.66 13.32
C LYS A 8 19.62 -0.53 12.07
N ALA A 9 19.18 0.20 11.06
CA ALA A 9 19.96 0.47 9.86
C ALA A 9 21.15 1.41 10.14
N LEU A 10 20.92 2.46 10.94
CA LEU A 10 21.98 3.35 11.40
C LEU A 10 23.01 2.61 12.24
N LEU A 11 22.58 1.76 13.17
CA LEU A 11 23.50 0.95 13.99
C LEU A 11 24.34 -0.01 13.14
N ALA A 12 23.76 -0.63 12.11
CA ALA A 12 24.50 -1.51 11.20
C ALA A 12 25.53 -0.74 10.36
N LEU A 13 25.19 0.48 9.90
CA LEU A 13 26.09 1.33 9.12
C LEU A 13 27.23 1.86 10.00
N ILE A 14 26.92 2.27 11.23
CA ILE A 14 27.92 2.70 12.23
C ILE A 14 28.87 1.55 12.59
N ALA A 15 28.35 0.33 12.79
CA ALA A 15 29.17 -0.86 13.03
C ALA A 15 30.08 -1.18 11.83
N ALA A 16 29.59 -1.05 10.60
CA ALA A 16 30.38 -1.26 9.39
C ALA A 16 31.53 -0.25 9.27
N VAL A 17 31.26 1.03 9.54
CA VAL A 17 32.28 2.09 9.54
C VAL A 17 33.30 1.88 10.65
N LEU A 18 32.87 1.45 11.85
CA LEU A 18 33.77 1.11 12.96
C LEU A 18 34.69 -0.06 12.64
N VAL A 19 34.16 -1.12 12.02
CA VAL A 19 34.97 -2.27 11.57
C VAL A 19 35.98 -1.84 10.49
N MET A 20 35.59 -0.95 9.57
CA MET A 20 36.47 -0.43 8.53
C MET A 20 37.59 0.47 9.11
N ALA A 21 37.27 1.30 10.11
CA ALA A 21 38.24 2.14 10.82
C ALA A 21 39.22 1.33 11.70
N VAL A 22 38.71 0.32 12.42
CA VAL A 22 39.54 -0.58 13.23
C VAL A 22 40.44 -1.46 12.36
N GLY A 23 39.93 -1.92 11.21
CA GLY A 23 40.71 -2.66 10.21
C GLY A 23 41.83 -1.84 9.59
N TYR A 24 41.62 -0.53 9.41
CA TYR A 24 42.64 0.40 8.89
C TYR A 24 43.77 0.65 9.90
N HIS A 25 43.44 0.73 11.20
CA HIS A 25 44.44 1.05 12.23
C HIS A 25 45.39 -0.11 12.55
N ASN A 26 44.95 -1.36 12.39
CA ASN A 26 45.66 -2.50 13.00
C ASN A 26 46.53 -3.34 12.04
N ARG A 27 46.33 -3.30 10.70
CA ARG A 27 46.89 -4.36 9.79
C ARG A 27 47.11 -4.03 8.30
N GLY A 28 47.19 -2.76 7.90
CA GLY A 28 47.46 -2.41 6.49
C GLY A 28 46.40 -2.91 5.49
N TRP A 29 46.83 -3.32 4.28
CA TRP A 29 45.95 -3.63 3.13
C TRP A 29 44.99 -4.82 3.34
N ALA A 30 45.30 -5.76 4.24
CA ALA A 30 44.44 -6.93 4.50
C ALA A 30 43.11 -6.55 5.19
N GLY A 31 43.14 -5.54 6.07
CA GLY A 31 41.94 -5.06 6.76
C GLY A 31 40.95 -4.38 5.82
N PHE A 32 41.46 -3.71 4.78
CA PHE A 32 40.63 -3.08 3.75
C PHE A 32 39.83 -4.12 2.94
N TRP A 33 40.47 -5.20 2.50
CA TRP A 33 39.79 -6.28 1.78
C TRP A 33 38.69 -6.94 2.63
N MET A 34 38.97 -7.21 3.90
CA MET A 34 38.01 -7.81 4.82
C MET A 34 36.82 -6.86 5.12
N ALA A 35 37.09 -5.56 5.29
CA ALA A 35 36.04 -4.56 5.47
C ALA A 35 35.20 -4.38 4.21
N SER A 36 35.81 -4.37 3.03
CA SER A 36 35.09 -4.31 1.74
C SER A 36 34.14 -5.49 1.58
N GLY A 37 34.57 -6.71 1.94
CA GLY A 37 33.73 -7.90 1.94
C GLY A 37 32.54 -7.78 2.90
N GLY A 38 32.78 -7.24 4.10
CA GLY A 38 31.71 -6.97 5.08
C GLY A 38 30.70 -5.93 4.59
N VAL A 39 31.16 -4.85 3.95
CA VAL A 39 30.30 -3.82 3.35
C VAL A 39 29.48 -4.38 2.21
N VAL A 40 30.08 -5.15 1.30
CA VAL A 40 29.37 -5.81 0.20
C VAL A 40 28.34 -6.80 0.75
N PHE A 41 28.71 -7.62 1.72
CA PHE A 41 27.81 -8.55 2.40
C PHE A 41 26.61 -7.82 3.04
N LEU A 42 26.86 -6.71 3.75
CA LEU A 42 25.82 -5.85 4.29
C LEU A 42 24.93 -5.24 3.21
N ALA A 43 25.52 -4.79 2.10
CA ALA A 43 24.78 -4.24 0.97
C ALA A 43 23.84 -5.30 0.35
N LEU A 44 24.29 -6.55 0.17
CA LEU A 44 23.44 -7.65 -0.30
C LEU A 44 22.29 -7.95 0.67
N LEU A 45 22.54 -7.97 1.98
CA LEU A 45 21.48 -8.17 2.98
C LEU A 45 20.49 -7.00 3.00
N TYR A 46 20.97 -5.77 2.85
CA TYR A 46 20.13 -4.58 2.81
C TYR A 46 19.24 -4.56 1.57
N ILE A 47 19.80 -4.92 0.41
CA ILE A 47 19.06 -5.04 -0.86
C ILE A 47 17.96 -6.10 -0.74
N ASN A 48 18.22 -7.26 -0.14
CA ASN A 48 17.20 -8.29 0.07
C ASN A 48 16.01 -7.80 0.92
N ARG A 49 16.26 -6.94 1.91
CA ARG A 49 15.19 -6.32 2.70
C ARG A 49 14.39 -5.31 1.88
N PHE A 50 15.05 -4.56 1.01
CA PHE A 50 14.40 -3.61 0.09
C PHE A 50 13.49 -4.35 -0.92
N LEU A 51 13.98 -5.47 -1.46
CA LEU A 51 13.21 -6.34 -2.35
C LEU A 51 11.99 -6.94 -1.65
N ARG A 52 12.05 -7.25 -0.35
CA ARG A 52 10.90 -7.77 0.41
C ARG A 52 9.79 -6.71 0.55
N VAL A 53 10.14 -5.44 0.73
CA VAL A 53 9.17 -4.33 0.79
C VAL A 53 8.55 -4.04 -0.57
N LEU A 54 9.37 -4.04 -1.64
CA LEU A 54 8.89 -3.95 -3.01
C LEU A 54 7.99 -5.12 -3.38
N ARG A 55 8.29 -6.34 -2.92
CA ARG A 55 7.47 -7.53 -3.16
C ARG A 55 6.11 -7.45 -2.47
N VAL A 56 6.02 -6.84 -1.28
CA VAL A 56 4.72 -6.56 -0.62
C VAL A 56 3.94 -5.48 -1.36
N ALA A 57 4.61 -4.43 -1.87
CA ALA A 57 3.96 -3.39 -2.67
C ALA A 57 3.53 -3.88 -4.07
N SER A 58 4.29 -4.81 -4.67
CA SER A 58 3.99 -5.42 -5.97
C SER A 58 2.93 -6.53 -5.88
N ASN A 59 2.78 -7.14 -4.70
CA ASN A 59 1.71 -8.10 -4.41
C ASN A 59 0.46 -7.42 -3.82
N ALA A 60 0.49 -6.10 -3.58
CA ALA A 60 -0.71 -5.36 -3.24
C ALA A 60 -1.58 -5.28 -4.51
N PRO A 61 -2.82 -5.81 -4.49
CA PRO A 61 -3.66 -5.79 -5.68
C PRO A 61 -3.90 -4.33 -6.09
N LYS A 62 -3.67 -4.03 -7.37
CA LYS A 62 -3.96 -2.71 -7.93
C LYS A 62 -5.42 -2.36 -7.62
N GLY A 63 -5.67 -1.15 -7.15
CA GLY A 63 -7.02 -0.72 -6.75
C GLY A 63 -7.43 -1.06 -5.32
N LEU A 64 -6.62 -1.70 -4.47
CA LEU A 64 -7.04 -1.88 -3.07
C LEU A 64 -6.87 -0.60 -2.23
N SER A 65 -7.90 -0.17 -1.52
CA SER A 65 -7.84 0.86 -0.47
C SER A 65 -8.07 0.24 0.90
N SER A 66 -7.57 0.85 1.98
CA SER A 66 -7.75 0.33 3.34
C SER A 66 -9.21 0.38 3.83
N SER A 67 -10.03 1.28 3.28
CA SER A 67 -11.47 1.39 3.53
C SER A 67 -12.08 2.37 2.53
N ALA A 68 -13.09 1.92 1.79
CA ALA A 68 -13.79 2.73 0.79
C ALA A 68 -14.54 3.89 1.45
N VAL A 69 -15.10 3.66 2.64
CA VAL A 69 -15.83 4.67 3.43
C VAL A 69 -14.91 5.79 3.91
N MET A 70 -13.73 5.43 4.44
CA MET A 70 -12.73 6.41 4.89
C MET A 70 -12.21 7.24 3.71
N LEU A 71 -12.01 6.60 2.55
CA LEU A 71 -11.62 7.30 1.34
C LEU A 71 -12.69 8.29 0.91
N ASN A 72 -13.96 7.85 0.81
CA ASN A 72 -15.10 8.70 0.48
C ASN A 72 -15.20 9.94 1.37
N ALA A 73 -14.97 9.78 2.68
CA ALA A 73 -15.01 10.90 3.63
C ALA A 73 -13.86 11.91 3.48
N ARG A 74 -12.73 11.50 2.88
CA ARG A 74 -11.53 12.35 2.71
C ARG A 74 -11.44 12.97 1.32
N LEU A 75 -12.23 12.52 0.36
CA LEU A 75 -12.25 13.05 -1.00
C LEU A 75 -12.84 14.46 -1.02
N ARG A 76 -12.24 15.31 -1.85
CA ARG A 76 -12.64 16.71 -2.06
C ARG A 76 -12.48 17.06 -3.53
N ARG A 77 -13.40 17.84 -4.07
CA ARG A 77 -13.31 18.36 -5.44
C ARG A 77 -11.99 19.11 -5.63
N GLY A 78 -11.37 18.93 -6.80
CA GLY A 78 -10.09 19.55 -7.15
C GLY A 78 -8.85 18.79 -6.67
N MET A 79 -8.99 17.71 -5.90
CA MET A 79 -7.86 16.88 -5.48
C MET A 79 -7.18 16.23 -6.70
N ARG A 80 -5.85 16.24 -6.78
CA ARG A 80 -5.14 15.59 -7.89
C ARG A 80 -5.09 14.09 -7.68
N LEU A 81 -4.95 13.32 -8.76
CA LEU A 81 -4.80 11.87 -8.69
C LEU A 81 -3.69 11.43 -7.71
N ILE A 82 -2.55 12.14 -7.73
CA ILE A 82 -1.42 11.86 -6.83
C ILE A 82 -1.78 12.04 -5.35
N ASP A 83 -2.69 12.96 -5.01
CA ASP A 83 -3.10 13.20 -3.63
C ASP A 83 -4.04 12.10 -3.14
N VAL A 84 -4.91 11.58 -4.02
CA VAL A 84 -5.73 10.39 -3.74
C VAL A 84 -4.86 9.15 -3.54
N VAL A 85 -3.85 8.96 -4.40
CA VAL A 85 -2.89 7.84 -4.27
C VAL A 85 -2.08 7.92 -2.96
N LYS A 86 -1.71 9.13 -2.50
CA LYS A 86 -1.06 9.30 -1.18
C LYS A 86 -1.97 8.88 -0.03
N LEU A 87 -3.29 9.12 -0.14
CA LEU A 87 -4.27 8.73 0.88
C LEU A 87 -4.47 7.21 0.92
N THR A 88 -4.60 6.56 -0.23
CA THR A 88 -4.88 5.12 -0.34
C THR A 88 -3.62 4.25 -0.27
N ARG A 89 -2.44 4.83 -0.54
CA ARG A 89 -1.16 4.13 -0.76
C ARG A 89 -1.24 3.08 -1.87
N SER A 90 -2.17 3.26 -2.80
CA SER A 90 -2.46 2.31 -3.88
C SER A 90 -2.80 3.05 -5.16
N LEU A 91 -2.28 2.56 -6.28
CA LEU A 91 -2.68 3.03 -7.60
C LEU A 91 -4.10 2.54 -7.87
N GLY A 92 -5.02 3.47 -8.15
CA GLY A 92 -6.39 3.13 -8.52
C GLY A 92 -6.43 2.25 -9.77
N GLN A 93 -7.42 1.38 -9.87
CA GLN A 93 -7.63 0.57 -11.07
C GLN A 93 -8.29 1.46 -12.13
N PRO A 94 -7.62 1.75 -13.27
CA PRO A 94 -8.23 2.54 -14.32
C PRO A 94 -9.42 1.77 -14.93
N GLN A 95 -10.53 2.47 -15.12
CA GLN A 95 -11.72 1.94 -15.76
C GLN A 95 -12.01 2.74 -17.03
N GLY A 96 -11.77 2.12 -18.19
CA GLY A 96 -11.92 2.76 -19.50
C GLY A 96 -10.59 3.02 -20.21
N ALA A 97 -10.64 3.79 -21.30
CA ALA A 97 -9.47 4.11 -22.11
C ALA A 97 -8.58 5.15 -21.41
N LEU A 98 -7.30 4.83 -21.20
CA LEU A 98 -6.31 5.79 -20.72
C LEU A 98 -6.17 6.95 -21.72
N GLY A 99 -6.21 8.18 -21.22
CA GLY A 99 -6.08 9.40 -22.05
C GLY A 99 -7.39 9.98 -22.56
N GLY A 100 -8.55 9.53 -22.06
CA GLY A 100 -9.83 10.19 -22.31
C GLY A 100 -9.94 11.56 -21.60
N ALA A 101 -10.89 12.40 -22.01
CA ALA A 101 -11.16 13.69 -21.37
C ALA A 101 -11.58 13.54 -19.88
N VAL A 102 -12.16 12.39 -19.54
CA VAL A 102 -12.49 11.98 -18.19
C VAL A 102 -11.80 10.65 -17.91
N GLU A 103 -10.95 10.63 -16.89
CA GLU A 103 -10.25 9.43 -16.43
C GLU A 103 -10.96 8.89 -15.19
N VAL A 104 -11.39 7.63 -15.23
CA VAL A 104 -12.08 6.97 -14.11
C VAL A 104 -11.13 5.99 -13.44
N TYR A 105 -11.01 6.10 -12.12
CA TYR A 105 -10.20 5.21 -11.29
C TYR A 105 -11.03 4.63 -10.16
N LEU A 106 -10.84 3.33 -9.91
CA LEU A 106 -11.60 2.58 -8.94
C LEU A 106 -10.70 2.11 -7.79
N TRP A 107 -11.20 2.27 -6.56
CA TRP A 107 -10.56 1.73 -5.36
C TRP A 107 -11.54 0.84 -4.58
N THR A 108 -11.22 -0.44 -4.47
CA THR A 108 -12.00 -1.45 -3.73
C THR A 108 -11.40 -1.66 -2.34
N ASP A 109 -12.23 -1.84 -1.34
CA ASP A 109 -11.79 -2.19 0.02
C ASP A 109 -11.88 -3.70 0.29
N PRO A 110 -11.28 -4.19 1.39
CA PRO A 110 -11.34 -5.61 1.73
C PRO A 110 -12.75 -6.12 2.06
N GLY A 111 -13.68 -5.21 2.38
CA GLY A 111 -15.07 -5.51 2.66
C GLY A 111 -15.95 -5.60 1.41
N GLY A 112 -15.36 -5.45 0.22
CA GLY A 112 -16.04 -5.53 -1.06
C GLY A 112 -16.73 -4.24 -1.49
N ALA A 113 -16.64 -3.15 -0.74
CA ALA A 113 -17.12 -1.83 -1.15
C ALA A 113 -16.07 -1.15 -2.04
N TRP A 114 -16.50 -0.34 -3.00
CA TRP A 114 -15.60 0.35 -3.89
C TRP A 114 -15.98 1.81 -4.09
N VAL A 115 -14.97 2.65 -4.32
CA VAL A 115 -15.15 4.06 -4.68
C VAL A 115 -14.70 4.24 -6.11
N GLU A 116 -15.61 4.73 -6.95
CA GLU A 116 -15.31 5.22 -8.28
C GLU A 116 -14.96 6.72 -8.17
N CYS A 117 -13.83 7.13 -8.73
CA CYS A 117 -13.38 8.52 -8.77
C CYS A 117 -13.17 8.94 -10.22
N GLN A 118 -13.77 10.06 -10.61
CA GLN A 118 -13.68 10.64 -11.93
C GLN A 118 -12.78 11.87 -11.90
N PHE A 119 -11.80 11.90 -12.79
CA PHE A 119 -10.83 12.98 -12.91
C PHE A 119 -10.98 13.65 -14.28
N THR A 120 -11.04 14.97 -14.27
CA THR A 120 -11.08 15.80 -15.49
C THR A 120 -9.86 16.70 -15.45
N HIS A 121 -9.02 16.67 -16.49
CA HIS A 121 -7.72 17.37 -16.50
C HIS A 121 -6.83 17.05 -15.27
N GLY A 122 -6.88 15.80 -14.77
CA GLY A 122 -6.08 15.36 -13.62
C GLY A 122 -6.57 15.82 -12.24
N ALA A 123 -7.72 16.50 -12.16
CA ALA A 123 -8.36 16.92 -10.92
C ALA A 123 -9.68 16.17 -10.68
N LEU A 124 -9.92 15.77 -9.43
CA LEU A 124 -11.12 15.04 -9.02
C LEU A 124 -12.35 15.92 -9.21
N SER A 125 -13.23 15.50 -10.11
CA SER A 125 -14.47 16.19 -10.43
C SER A 125 -15.64 15.59 -9.66
N GLN A 126 -15.74 14.25 -9.63
CA GLN A 126 -16.81 13.49 -8.98
C GLN A 126 -16.28 12.19 -8.38
N TRP A 127 -16.98 11.67 -7.38
CA TRP A 127 -16.73 10.34 -6.84
C TRP A 127 -18.04 9.72 -6.34
N GLN A 128 -18.12 8.39 -6.37
CA GLN A 128 -19.28 7.63 -5.90
C GLN A 128 -18.83 6.43 -5.09
N LEU A 129 -19.46 6.21 -3.94
CA LEU A 129 -19.25 5.04 -3.09
C LEU A 129 -20.30 3.98 -3.44
N HIS A 130 -19.85 2.81 -3.83
CA HIS A 130 -20.67 1.64 -4.06
C HIS A 130 -20.43 0.62 -2.95
N ARG A 131 -21.52 0.08 -2.42
CA ARG A 131 -21.50 -1.03 -1.47
C ARG A 131 -21.83 -2.32 -2.24
N PRO A 132 -21.20 -3.46 -1.92
CA PRO A 132 -21.57 -4.71 -2.53
C PRO A 132 -23.05 -4.99 -2.25
N PRO A 133 -23.79 -5.54 -3.22
CA PRO A 133 -25.17 -5.94 -3.00
C PRO A 133 -25.19 -6.96 -1.85
N GLU A 134 -26.02 -6.68 -0.85
CA GLU A 134 -26.25 -7.61 0.24
C GLU A 134 -26.84 -8.89 -0.38
N PRO A 135 -26.29 -10.09 -0.09
CA PRO A 135 -26.87 -11.33 -0.58
C PRO A 135 -28.34 -11.36 -0.13
N PRO A 136 -29.28 -11.82 -0.99
CA PRO A 136 -30.69 -11.86 -0.64
C PRO A 136 -30.83 -12.55 0.72
N ALA A 137 -31.35 -11.81 1.72
CA ALA A 137 -31.74 -12.44 2.96
C ALA A 137 -32.84 -13.43 2.59
N ASP A 138 -32.51 -14.72 2.68
CA ASP A 138 -33.46 -15.80 2.50
C ASP A 138 -34.71 -15.50 3.34
N ALA A 139 -35.86 -15.64 2.70
CA ALA A 139 -37.18 -15.53 3.30
C ALA A 139 -37.45 -16.70 4.28
N SER A 140 -36.68 -16.79 5.35
CA SER A 140 -36.86 -17.72 6.46
C SER A 140 -37.25 -16.94 7.72
N GLY A 141 -38.45 -16.36 7.66
CA GLY A 141 -39.02 -15.58 8.74
C GLY A 141 -40.54 -15.44 8.66
N GLN A 142 -41.26 -16.41 8.09
CA GLN A 142 -42.70 -16.56 8.35
C GLN A 142 -42.85 -17.61 9.46
N PRO A 143 -43.27 -17.23 10.68
CA PRO A 143 -43.74 -18.20 11.67
C PRO A 143 -44.94 -18.95 11.07
N PRO A 144 -45.08 -20.28 11.25
CA PRO A 144 -46.31 -20.95 10.87
C PRO A 144 -47.45 -20.33 11.67
N GLU A 145 -48.28 -19.55 10.97
CA GLU A 145 -49.51 -18.99 11.47
C GLU A 145 -50.37 -20.18 11.91
N ALA A 146 -50.48 -20.36 13.23
CA ALA A 146 -51.39 -21.28 13.86
C ALA A 146 -52.82 -20.80 13.56
N THR A 147 -53.38 -21.23 12.43
CA THR A 147 -54.82 -21.19 12.21
C THR A 147 -55.47 -22.26 13.09
N ALA A 148 -55.83 -21.83 14.30
CA ALA A 148 -56.86 -22.46 15.10
C ALA A 148 -58.23 -22.27 14.42
N SER A 149 -59.06 -23.31 14.56
CA SER A 149 -60.40 -23.58 14.02
C SER A 149 -61.45 -22.48 14.24
N PRO A 150 -62.63 -22.61 13.61
CA PRO A 150 -63.72 -23.43 14.19
C PRO A 150 -64.12 -24.67 13.39
#